data_AF-A0A382ZJZ1-F1
#
_entry.id   AF-A0A382ZJZ1-F1
#
_cell.length_a   1.000
_cell.length_b   1.000
_cell.length_c   1.000
_cell.angle_alpha   90.00
_cell.angle_beta   90.00
_cell.angle_gamma   90.00
#
_symmetry.space_group_name_H-M   'P 1'
#
loop_
_entity.id
_entity.type
_entity.pdbx_description
1 polymer ?
#
loop_
_entity_poly.entity_id
_entity_poly.type
_entity_poly.pdbx_seq_one_letter_code
_entity_poly.pdbx_strand_id
1 'polypeptide(L)'
;VIPTIASQFADAGVDMLWERLAGILHDRHGTDFVAAQARVGDDGLPHKSNPIPPERQGYLAEVTASVRGYHQRTDEAVGRVRLVQQLEASAAQMRSTGKDAVADDLEEEAASVRAAVPEEIWKALDDFEVRGAAYRSGEASYTVRGKQISVETTKATLSGLDLPRVALPDTEDWGDRLDWIRKENAPGSFPYTGGVFPFKREDELPVRMFAGEGSAERTNKRYHFLSKGQPFNRLSVAFDSPSLYGHDPVERLDIFG
;
A
#
# COMPACT_ATOMS: atom_id res chain seq x y z
N VAL A 1 27.16 -4.97 -40.19
CA VAL A 1 26.30 -4.23 -39.23
C VAL A 1 26.37 -4.98 -37.92
N ILE A 2 26.57 -4.28 -36.78
CA ILE A 2 26.73 -4.90 -35.46
C ILE A 2 25.62 -4.33 -34.56
N PRO A 3 24.77 -5.16 -33.94
CA PRO A 3 23.78 -4.70 -32.97
C PRO A 3 24.48 -4.28 -31.67
N THR A 4 24.09 -3.15 -31.10
CA THR A 4 24.71 -2.62 -29.86
C THR A 4 23.65 -2.11 -28.89
N ILE A 5 23.88 -2.28 -27.60
CA ILE A 5 23.05 -1.74 -26.52
C ILE A 5 23.93 -0.87 -25.62
N ALA A 6 24.24 0.35 -26.08
CA ALA A 6 25.17 1.25 -25.38
C ALA A 6 24.73 1.65 -23.95
N SER A 7 23.45 1.51 -23.62
CA SER A 7 22.93 1.74 -22.26
C SER A 7 23.24 0.62 -21.28
N GLN A 8 23.76 -0.53 -21.74
CA GLN A 8 24.07 -1.69 -20.93
C GLN A 8 25.55 -1.72 -20.60
N PHE A 9 25.87 -1.88 -19.31
CA PHE A 9 27.24 -2.10 -18.88
C PHE A 9 27.78 -3.41 -19.47
N ALA A 10 29.00 -3.36 -20.02
CA ALA A 10 29.67 -4.50 -20.66
C ALA A 10 28.79 -5.18 -21.73
N ASP A 11 28.17 -4.36 -22.60
CA ASP A 11 27.41 -4.87 -23.75
C ASP A 11 28.32 -5.57 -24.77
N ALA A 12 28.01 -6.84 -25.06
CA ALA A 12 28.77 -7.63 -26.01
C ALA A 12 28.77 -7.02 -27.42
N GLY A 13 27.70 -6.31 -27.80
CA GLY A 13 27.61 -5.66 -29.10
C GLY A 13 28.62 -4.52 -29.25
N VAL A 14 28.78 -3.71 -28.21
CA VAL A 14 29.80 -2.66 -28.14
C VAL A 14 31.20 -3.28 -28.17
N ASP A 15 31.43 -4.40 -27.49
CA ASP A 15 32.73 -5.11 -27.56
C ASP A 15 33.03 -5.61 -28.98
N MET A 16 32.06 -6.23 -29.67
CA MET A 16 32.19 -6.66 -31.07
C MET A 16 32.47 -5.48 -32.01
N LEU A 17 31.82 -4.34 -31.76
CA LEU A 17 32.04 -3.11 -32.52
C LEU A 17 33.46 -2.60 -32.33
N TRP A 18 33.96 -2.58 -31.08
CA TRP A 18 35.31 -2.17 -30.76
C TRP A 18 36.35 -3.08 -31.40
N GLU A 19 36.17 -4.41 -31.32
CA GLU A 19 37.06 -5.40 -31.94
C GLU A 19 37.24 -5.15 -33.44
N ARG A 20 36.12 -4.93 -34.14
CA ARG A 20 36.15 -4.68 -35.58
C ARG A 20 36.76 -3.31 -35.93
N LEU A 21 36.51 -2.29 -35.11
CA LEU A 21 37.08 -0.96 -35.30
C LEU A 21 38.60 -0.97 -35.08
N ALA A 22 39.07 -1.65 -34.04
CA ALA A 22 40.50 -1.82 -33.75
C ALA A 22 41.24 -2.47 -34.93
N GLY A 23 40.66 -3.51 -35.54
CA GLY A 23 41.22 -4.14 -36.75
C GLY A 23 41.33 -3.20 -37.94
N ILE A 24 40.29 -2.40 -38.20
CA ILE A 24 40.32 -1.41 -39.30
C ILE A 24 41.40 -0.34 -39.07
N LEU A 25 41.57 0.10 -37.81
CA LEU A 25 42.59 1.08 -37.46
C LEU A 25 44.00 0.51 -37.59
N HIS A 26 44.19 -0.77 -37.20
CA HIS A 26 45.44 -1.47 -37.42
C HIS A 26 45.79 -1.55 -38.92
N ASP A 27 44.85 -2.02 -39.74
CA ASP A 27 45.07 -2.21 -41.18
C ASP A 27 45.38 -0.89 -41.92
N ARG A 28 44.79 0.22 -41.48
CA ARG A 28 44.94 1.52 -42.16
C ARG A 28 46.03 2.42 -41.59
N HIS A 29 46.35 2.27 -40.32
CA HIS A 29 47.18 3.22 -39.58
C HIS A 29 48.28 2.54 -38.74
N GLY A 30 48.39 1.21 -38.75
CA GLY A 30 49.43 0.47 -38.04
C GLY A 30 49.34 0.58 -36.52
N THR A 31 48.14 0.76 -35.97
CA THR A 31 47.92 0.88 -34.51
C THR A 31 47.87 -0.49 -33.81
N ASP A 32 48.35 -0.59 -32.58
CA ASP A 32 48.38 -1.83 -31.79
C ASP A 32 47.28 -1.90 -30.71
N PHE A 33 46.04 -1.53 -31.06
CA PHE A 33 44.92 -1.61 -30.11
C PHE A 33 44.52 -3.07 -29.84
N VAL A 34 44.26 -3.39 -28.56
CA VAL A 34 43.78 -4.71 -28.12
C VAL A 34 42.31 -4.63 -27.76
N ALA A 35 41.51 -5.54 -28.30
CA ALA A 35 40.10 -5.70 -27.94
C ALA A 35 39.91 -6.95 -27.08
N ALA A 36 39.07 -6.83 -26.05
CA ALA A 36 38.62 -7.98 -25.28
C ALA A 36 37.57 -8.76 -26.06
N GLN A 37 37.50 -10.07 -25.85
CA GLN A 37 36.50 -10.92 -26.50
C GLN A 37 35.09 -10.59 -26.00
N ALA A 38 34.17 -10.35 -26.93
CA ALA A 38 32.77 -10.09 -26.62
C ALA A 38 32.10 -11.29 -25.94
N ARG A 39 31.33 -11.03 -24.87
CA ARG A 39 30.57 -12.04 -24.12
C ARG A 39 29.16 -12.22 -24.70
N VAL A 40 29.07 -12.96 -25.79
CA VAL A 40 27.79 -13.23 -26.48
C VAL A 40 27.07 -14.45 -25.90
N GLY A 41 25.76 -14.53 -26.12
CA GLY A 41 24.98 -15.74 -25.83
C GLY A 41 25.22 -16.86 -26.84
N ASP A 42 24.51 -17.99 -26.68
CA ASP A 42 24.61 -19.16 -27.56
C ASP A 42 24.24 -18.85 -29.02
N ASP A 43 23.42 -17.82 -29.24
CA ASP A 43 23.00 -17.31 -30.55
C ASP A 43 24.01 -16.33 -31.18
N GLY A 44 25.11 -16.02 -30.48
CA GLY A 44 26.13 -15.07 -30.92
C GLY A 44 25.69 -13.61 -30.86
N LEU A 45 24.57 -13.30 -30.18
CA LEU A 45 24.02 -11.94 -30.08
C LEU A 45 24.23 -11.33 -28.69
N PRO A 46 24.24 -9.98 -28.59
CA PRO A 46 24.19 -9.30 -27.30
C PRO A 46 22.85 -9.54 -26.62
N HIS A 47 22.89 -9.99 -25.36
CA HIS A 47 21.70 -10.24 -24.55
C HIS A 47 21.42 -9.07 -23.60
N LYS A 48 20.16 -8.64 -23.51
CA LYS A 48 19.68 -7.63 -22.56
C LYS A 48 18.87 -8.25 -21.44
N SER A 49 19.32 -8.05 -20.20
CA SER A 49 18.50 -8.35 -19.01
C SER A 49 17.60 -7.15 -18.70
N ASN A 50 16.29 -7.30 -18.88
CA ASN A 50 15.31 -6.27 -18.49
C ASN A 50 14.74 -6.60 -17.11
N PRO A 51 14.76 -5.65 -16.15
CA PRO A 51 14.13 -5.87 -14.84
C PRO A 51 12.61 -6.11 -14.93
N ILE A 52 11.96 -5.55 -15.96
CA ILE A 52 10.54 -5.74 -16.24
C ILE A 52 10.43 -6.48 -17.57
N PRO A 53 9.79 -7.67 -17.59
CA PRO A 53 9.63 -8.41 -18.82
C PRO A 53 8.64 -7.70 -19.77
N PRO A 54 8.78 -7.84 -21.10
CA PRO A 54 7.97 -7.13 -22.09
C PRO A 54 6.46 -7.29 -21.89
N GLU A 55 6.01 -8.49 -21.52
CA GLU A 55 4.61 -8.81 -21.23
C GLU A 55 4.02 -8.04 -20.02
N ARG A 56 4.87 -7.42 -19.19
CA ARG A 56 4.44 -6.62 -18.02
C ARG A 56 4.62 -5.12 -18.22
N GLN A 57 4.94 -4.63 -19.42
CA GLN A 57 5.10 -3.19 -19.67
C GLN A 57 3.83 -2.37 -19.32
N GLY A 58 2.65 -2.98 -19.42
CA GLY A 58 1.35 -2.35 -19.12
C GLY A 58 0.91 -2.36 -17.65
N TYR A 59 1.73 -2.85 -16.71
CA TYR A 59 1.28 -3.12 -15.34
C TYR A 59 0.65 -1.92 -14.60
N LEU A 60 1.11 -0.69 -14.85
CA LEU A 60 0.52 0.51 -14.23
C LEU A 60 -0.90 0.79 -14.75
N ALA A 61 -1.18 0.47 -16.01
CA ALA A 61 -2.53 0.56 -16.56
C ALA A 61 -3.44 -0.50 -15.93
N GLU A 62 -2.94 -1.72 -15.72
CA GLU A 62 -3.66 -2.79 -15.02
C GLU A 62 -3.99 -2.41 -13.56
N VAL A 63 -3.02 -1.82 -12.84
CA VAL A 63 -3.24 -1.29 -11.47
C VAL A 63 -4.33 -0.22 -11.48
N THR A 64 -4.26 0.72 -12.42
CA THR A 64 -5.26 1.80 -12.55
C THR A 64 -6.66 1.23 -12.87
N ALA A 65 -6.74 0.28 -13.80
CA ALA A 65 -7.99 -0.39 -14.15
C ALA A 65 -8.57 -1.18 -12.97
N SER A 66 -7.71 -1.80 -12.15
CA SER A 66 -8.11 -2.55 -10.97
C SER A 66 -8.74 -1.64 -9.91
N VAL A 67 -8.13 -0.47 -9.64
CA VAL A 67 -8.67 0.52 -8.70
C VAL A 67 -9.97 1.14 -9.21
N ARG A 68 -10.03 1.55 -10.48
CA ARG A 68 -11.28 2.10 -11.07
C ARG A 68 -12.40 1.07 -11.07
N GLY A 69 -12.09 -0.17 -11.45
CA GLY A 69 -13.04 -1.27 -11.42
C GLY A 69 -13.52 -1.59 -10.01
N TYR A 70 -12.68 -1.43 -8.98
CA TYR A 70 -13.11 -1.55 -7.58
C TYR A 70 -14.16 -0.50 -7.23
N HIS A 71 -13.92 0.78 -7.54
CA HIS A 71 -14.88 1.85 -7.26
C HIS A 71 -16.18 1.69 -8.05
N GLN A 72 -16.10 1.33 -9.34
CA GLN A 72 -17.31 1.07 -10.13
C GLN A 72 -18.17 -0.05 -9.52
N ARG A 73 -17.57 -1.19 -9.15
CA ARG A 73 -18.29 -2.27 -8.47
C ARG A 73 -18.83 -1.88 -7.11
N THR A 74 -18.15 -0.95 -6.41
CA THR A 74 -18.63 -0.38 -5.15
C THR A 74 -19.90 0.44 -5.40
N ASP A 75 -19.88 1.37 -6.36
CA ASP A 75 -21.03 2.23 -6.66
C ASP A 75 -22.26 1.41 -7.13
N GLU A 76 -22.04 0.39 -7.96
CA GLU A 76 -23.09 -0.55 -8.39
C GLU A 76 -23.71 -1.31 -7.21
N ALA A 77 -22.87 -1.79 -6.28
CA ALA A 77 -23.35 -2.50 -5.09
C ALA A 77 -24.07 -1.57 -4.11
N VAL A 78 -23.57 -0.35 -3.91
CA VAL A 78 -24.21 0.69 -3.08
C VAL A 78 -25.63 0.97 -3.57
N GLY A 79 -25.82 1.12 -4.89
CA GLY A 79 -27.14 1.32 -5.48
C GLY A 79 -28.10 0.17 -5.20
N ARG A 80 -27.64 -1.09 -5.34
CA ARG A 80 -28.46 -2.28 -5.08
C ARG A 80 -28.81 -2.45 -3.61
N VAL A 81 -27.85 -2.25 -2.71
CA VAL A 81 -28.07 -2.34 -1.26
C VAL A 81 -29.08 -1.30 -0.79
N ARG A 82 -28.95 -0.06 -1.27
CA ARG A 82 -29.92 1.00 -0.99
C ARG A 82 -31.32 0.65 -1.51
N LEU A 83 -31.42 0.09 -2.72
CA LEU A 83 -32.70 -0.32 -3.30
C LEU A 83 -33.36 -1.41 -2.45
N VAL A 84 -32.61 -2.43 -2.01
CA VAL A 84 -33.13 -3.47 -1.09
C VAL A 84 -33.69 -2.85 0.17
N GLN A 85 -32.94 -1.96 0.83
CA GLN A 85 -33.40 -1.27 2.04
C GLN A 85 -34.72 -0.51 1.80
N GLN A 86 -34.81 0.21 0.69
CA GLN A 86 -35.99 1.00 0.34
C GLN A 86 -37.21 0.13 0.02
N LEU A 87 -37.03 -1.00 -0.66
CA LEU A 87 -38.09 -1.95 -0.96
C LEU A 87 -38.60 -2.62 0.32
N GLU A 88 -37.69 -3.11 1.18
CA GLU A 88 -38.06 -3.73 2.46
C GLU A 88 -38.82 -2.74 3.36
N ALA A 89 -38.35 -1.49 3.47
CA ALA A 89 -39.04 -0.44 4.23
C ALA A 89 -40.42 -0.10 3.64
N SER A 90 -40.52 -0.03 2.32
CA SER A 90 -41.79 0.24 1.62
C SER A 90 -42.78 -0.90 1.81
N ALA A 91 -42.33 -2.16 1.73
CA ALA A 91 -43.16 -3.34 1.97
C ALA A 91 -43.71 -3.36 3.40
N ALA A 92 -42.86 -3.11 4.39
CA ALA A 92 -43.27 -3.00 5.79
C ALA A 92 -44.36 -1.92 5.99
N GLN A 93 -44.21 -0.77 5.31
CA GLN A 93 -45.22 0.29 5.34
C GLN A 93 -46.52 -0.09 4.63
N MET A 94 -46.46 -0.82 3.50
CA MET A 94 -47.68 -1.28 2.82
C MET A 94 -48.43 -2.30 3.68
N ARG A 95 -47.71 -3.23 4.32
CA ARG A 95 -48.26 -4.20 5.25
C ARG A 95 -48.92 -3.53 6.46
N SER A 96 -48.29 -2.49 7.03
CA SER A 96 -48.89 -1.74 8.15
C SER A 96 -50.19 -1.01 7.79
N THR A 97 -50.39 -0.70 6.51
CA THR A 97 -51.62 -0.06 5.99
C THR A 97 -52.65 -1.06 5.44
N GLY A 98 -52.44 -2.36 5.62
CA GLY A 98 -53.34 -3.42 5.15
C GLY A 98 -53.34 -3.66 3.64
N LYS A 99 -52.24 -3.29 2.95
CA LYS A 99 -52.05 -3.50 1.51
C LYS A 99 -51.14 -4.70 1.25
N ASP A 100 -51.55 -5.87 1.74
CA ASP A 100 -50.69 -7.07 1.78
C ASP A 100 -50.17 -7.50 0.41
N ALA A 101 -51.03 -7.51 -0.63
CA ALA A 101 -50.61 -7.88 -1.98
C ALA A 101 -49.47 -6.99 -2.52
N VAL A 102 -49.50 -5.69 -2.25
CA VAL A 102 -48.43 -4.76 -2.67
C VAL A 102 -47.17 -4.97 -1.84
N ALA A 103 -47.32 -5.30 -0.54
CA ALA A 103 -46.19 -5.62 0.31
C ALA A 103 -45.47 -6.89 -0.16
N ASP A 104 -46.24 -7.92 -0.55
CA ASP A 104 -45.69 -9.19 -1.03
C ASP A 104 -44.93 -9.00 -2.37
N ASP A 105 -45.49 -8.22 -3.31
CA ASP A 105 -44.80 -7.86 -4.57
C ASP A 105 -43.47 -7.12 -4.31
N LEU A 106 -43.45 -6.19 -3.34
CA LEU A 106 -42.25 -5.45 -2.96
C LEU A 106 -41.21 -6.34 -2.26
N GLU A 107 -41.65 -7.29 -1.42
CA GLU A 107 -40.78 -8.27 -0.76
C GLU A 107 -40.16 -9.25 -1.77
N GLU A 108 -40.93 -9.67 -2.78
CA GLU A 108 -40.41 -10.51 -3.87
C GLU A 108 -39.31 -9.79 -4.65
N GLU A 109 -39.54 -8.52 -5.03
CA GLU A 109 -38.51 -7.72 -5.71
C GLU A 109 -37.30 -7.46 -4.80
N ALA A 110 -37.51 -7.16 -3.52
CA ALA A 110 -36.42 -6.98 -2.56
C ALA A 110 -35.56 -8.25 -2.45
N ALA A 111 -36.19 -9.42 -2.37
CA ALA A 111 -35.51 -10.71 -2.32
C ALA A 111 -34.72 -10.99 -3.60
N SER A 112 -35.29 -10.67 -4.76
CA SER A 112 -34.63 -10.79 -6.07
C SER A 112 -33.37 -9.92 -6.17
N VAL A 113 -33.47 -8.63 -5.83
CA VAL A 113 -32.32 -7.70 -5.84
C VAL A 113 -31.28 -8.12 -4.80
N ARG A 114 -31.71 -8.53 -3.60
CA ARG A 114 -30.84 -9.00 -2.52
C ARG A 114 -30.01 -10.21 -2.94
N ALA A 115 -30.62 -11.17 -3.64
CA ALA A 115 -29.93 -12.35 -4.15
C ALA A 115 -28.88 -12.02 -5.23
N ALA A 116 -29.05 -10.91 -5.95
CA ALA A 116 -28.08 -10.42 -6.93
C ALA A 116 -26.88 -9.67 -6.32
N VAL A 117 -26.91 -9.38 -5.01
CA VAL A 117 -25.81 -8.76 -4.27
C VAL A 117 -24.97 -9.86 -3.61
N PRO A 118 -23.63 -9.89 -3.80
CA PRO A 118 -22.76 -10.88 -3.17
C PRO A 118 -22.91 -10.94 -1.65
N GLU A 119 -22.93 -12.14 -1.08
CA GLU A 119 -23.10 -12.38 0.37
C GLU A 119 -22.07 -11.65 1.24
N GLU A 120 -20.84 -11.51 0.74
CA GLU A 120 -19.76 -10.78 1.41
C GLU A 120 -20.12 -9.32 1.73
N ILE A 121 -20.99 -8.69 0.93
CA ILE A 121 -21.44 -7.31 1.14
C ILE A 121 -22.41 -7.23 2.32
N TRP A 122 -23.35 -8.16 2.40
CA TRP A 122 -24.28 -8.25 3.53
C TRP A 122 -23.53 -8.54 4.82
N LYS A 123 -22.60 -9.49 4.78
CA LYS A 123 -21.71 -9.77 5.90
C LYS A 123 -20.90 -8.55 6.34
N ALA A 124 -20.40 -7.74 5.40
CA ALA A 124 -19.66 -6.52 5.75
C ALA A 124 -20.53 -5.48 6.48
N LEU A 125 -21.81 -5.38 6.14
CA LEU A 125 -22.78 -4.51 6.83
C LEU A 125 -23.08 -5.03 8.25
N ASP A 126 -23.26 -6.35 8.40
CA ASP A 126 -23.46 -6.98 9.71
C ASP A 126 -22.22 -6.81 10.61
N ASP A 127 -21.03 -7.06 10.07
CA ASP A 127 -19.75 -6.90 10.77
C ASP A 127 -19.53 -5.42 11.19
N PHE A 128 -20.01 -4.46 10.39
CA PHE A 128 -19.95 -3.04 10.75
C PHE A 128 -20.81 -2.72 11.98
N GLU A 129 -22.04 -3.26 12.06
CA GLU A 129 -22.92 -3.05 13.21
C GLU A 129 -22.37 -3.68 14.49
N VAL A 130 -21.86 -4.92 14.38
CA VAL A 130 -21.18 -5.60 15.50
C VAL A 130 -19.99 -4.78 16.00
N ARG A 131 -19.19 -4.25 15.06
CA ARG A 131 -18.04 -3.39 15.39
C ARG A 131 -18.49 -2.07 16.04
N GLY A 132 -19.53 -1.44 15.53
CA GLY A 132 -20.08 -0.21 16.09
C GLY A 132 -20.61 -0.39 17.51
N ALA A 133 -21.27 -1.51 17.80
CA ALA A 133 -21.66 -1.88 19.15
C ALA A 133 -20.44 -2.06 20.08
N ALA A 134 -19.43 -2.81 19.63
CA ALA A 134 -18.20 -3.02 20.39
C ALA A 134 -17.38 -1.74 20.61
N TYR A 135 -17.39 -0.78 19.67
CA TYR A 135 -16.69 0.48 19.87
C TYR A 135 -17.42 1.40 20.84
N ARG A 136 -18.76 1.36 20.86
CA ARG A 136 -19.60 2.12 21.79
C ARG A 136 -19.61 1.54 23.21
N SER A 137 -19.29 0.26 23.41
CA SER A 137 -19.25 -0.35 24.75
C SER A 137 -18.06 0.10 25.61
N GLY A 138 -17.06 0.77 25.03
CA GLY A 138 -15.86 1.22 25.74
C GLY A 138 -14.70 0.23 25.73
N GLU A 139 -14.95 -1.02 25.31
CA GLU A 139 -13.93 -2.08 25.22
C GLU A 139 -14.09 -2.88 23.92
N ALA A 140 -12.98 -3.08 23.22
CA ALA A 140 -12.90 -3.98 22.08
C ALA A 140 -11.69 -4.91 22.23
N SER A 141 -11.69 -6.01 21.49
CA SER A 141 -10.52 -6.89 21.41
C SER A 141 -10.17 -7.24 19.98
N TYR A 142 -8.89 -7.43 19.71
CA TYR A 142 -8.40 -7.89 18.42
C TYR A 142 -7.28 -8.91 18.59
N THR A 143 -7.10 -9.77 17.59
CA THR A 143 -6.14 -10.87 17.66
C THR A 143 -4.86 -10.53 16.93
N VAL A 144 -3.72 -10.65 17.60
CA VAL A 144 -2.38 -10.51 17.01
C VAL A 144 -1.59 -11.77 17.27
N ARG A 145 -1.18 -12.48 16.21
CA ARG A 145 -0.37 -13.72 16.31
C ARG A 145 -0.97 -14.74 17.29
N GLY A 146 -2.30 -14.91 17.25
CA GLY A 146 -3.04 -15.83 18.12
C GLY A 146 -3.28 -15.35 19.56
N LYS A 147 -2.88 -14.12 19.91
CA LYS A 147 -3.15 -13.52 21.22
C LYS A 147 -4.26 -12.48 21.11
N GLN A 148 -5.24 -12.57 21.99
CA GLN A 148 -6.30 -11.56 22.10
C GLN A 148 -5.78 -10.37 22.92
N ILE A 149 -5.87 -9.18 22.34
CA ILE A 149 -5.47 -7.92 22.98
C ILE A 149 -6.75 -7.13 23.23
N SER A 150 -7.01 -6.83 24.50
CA SER A 150 -8.09 -5.92 24.89
C SER A 150 -7.62 -4.48 24.78
N VAL A 151 -8.51 -3.59 24.35
CA VAL A 151 -8.27 -2.16 24.22
C VAL A 151 -9.49 -1.36 24.65
N GLU A 152 -9.24 -0.29 25.39
CA GLU A 152 -10.25 0.74 25.65
C GLU A 152 -10.54 1.48 24.34
N THR A 153 -11.83 1.62 24.00
CA THR A 153 -12.29 2.28 22.78
C THR A 153 -12.73 3.72 23.00
N THR A 154 -12.84 4.15 24.26
CA THR A 154 -13.16 5.52 24.66
C THR A 154 -12.08 6.10 25.57
N LYS A 155 -12.01 7.42 25.65
CA LYS A 155 -11.15 8.13 26.59
C LYS A 155 -11.90 9.29 27.21
N ALA A 156 -12.06 9.25 28.53
CA ALA A 156 -12.69 10.32 29.29
C ALA A 156 -11.87 11.62 29.23
N THR A 157 -12.51 12.73 28.90
CA THR A 157 -11.92 14.07 28.95
C THR A 157 -11.96 14.65 30.37
N LEU A 158 -11.27 15.76 30.60
CA LEU A 158 -11.33 16.50 31.87
C LEU A 158 -12.75 16.99 32.21
N SER A 159 -13.63 17.15 31.22
CA SER A 159 -15.04 17.53 31.43
C SER A 159 -15.98 16.34 31.60
N GLY A 160 -15.44 15.10 31.65
CA GLY A 160 -16.23 13.87 31.81
C GLY A 160 -16.93 13.38 30.54
N LEU A 161 -16.49 13.82 29.35
CA LEU A 161 -17.01 13.28 28.08
C LEU A 161 -16.18 12.07 27.66
N ASP A 162 -16.83 10.96 27.32
CA ASP A 162 -16.17 9.79 26.74
C ASP A 162 -15.98 9.98 25.24
N LEU A 163 -14.75 10.31 24.83
CA LEU A 163 -14.43 10.47 23.42
C LEU A 163 -14.07 9.12 22.78
N PRO A 164 -14.71 8.74 21.67
CA PRO A 164 -14.34 7.51 20.96
C PRO A 164 -12.95 7.65 20.33
N ARG A 165 -12.15 6.59 20.41
CA ARG A 165 -10.87 6.47 19.69
C ARG A 165 -11.07 6.29 18.18
N VAL A 166 -12.17 5.66 17.80
CA VAL A 166 -12.62 5.49 16.41
C VAL A 166 -14.09 5.87 16.36
N ALA A 167 -14.40 6.98 15.68
CA ALA A 167 -15.77 7.39 15.42
C ALA A 167 -16.24 6.78 14.10
N LEU A 168 -17.24 5.89 14.17
CA LEU A 168 -17.88 5.33 12.99
C LEU A 168 -19.06 6.22 12.56
N PRO A 169 -19.41 6.25 11.26
CA PRO A 169 -20.59 6.97 10.80
C PRO A 169 -21.87 6.39 11.43
N ASP A 170 -22.83 7.26 11.70
CA ASP A 170 -24.13 6.97 12.30
C ASP A 170 -25.28 6.93 11.26
N THR A 171 -24.94 6.79 9.97
CA THR A 171 -25.92 6.72 8.90
C THR A 171 -26.84 5.49 9.01
N GLU A 172 -28.13 5.71 8.77
CA GLU A 172 -29.16 4.67 8.68
C GLU A 172 -29.24 4.07 7.28
N ASP A 173 -28.76 4.78 6.23
CA ASP A 173 -28.79 4.29 4.85
C ASP A 173 -27.72 3.21 4.65
N TRP A 174 -28.15 2.01 4.27
CA TRP A 174 -27.27 0.86 4.06
C TRP A 174 -26.33 1.07 2.88
N GLY A 175 -26.74 1.86 1.89
CA GLY A 175 -25.91 2.24 0.76
C GLY A 175 -24.73 3.13 1.17
N ASP A 176 -24.98 4.19 1.94
CA ASP A 176 -23.95 5.12 2.43
C ASP A 176 -22.98 4.41 3.37
N ARG A 177 -23.52 3.53 4.21
CA ARG A 177 -22.71 2.66 5.06
C ARG A 177 -21.80 1.75 4.25
N LEU A 178 -22.33 1.08 3.22
CA LEU A 178 -21.53 0.24 2.34
C LEU A 178 -20.45 1.05 1.61
N ASP A 179 -20.82 2.25 1.13
CA ASP A 179 -19.88 3.13 0.44
C ASP A 179 -18.70 3.46 1.34
N TRP A 180 -18.97 3.85 2.59
CA TRP A 180 -17.94 4.11 3.59
C TRP A 180 -17.10 2.87 3.91
N ILE A 181 -17.73 1.71 4.13
CA ILE A 181 -17.03 0.43 4.41
C ILE A 181 -16.06 0.09 3.28
N ARG A 182 -16.44 0.33 2.03
CA ARG A 182 -15.64 -0.03 0.86
C ARG A 182 -14.59 1.02 0.51
N LYS A 183 -14.85 2.31 0.71
CA LYS A 183 -13.90 3.37 0.37
C LYS A 183 -12.89 3.66 1.48
N GLU A 184 -13.33 3.62 2.74
CA GLU A 184 -12.53 4.14 3.86
C GLU A 184 -12.35 3.11 4.98
N ASN A 185 -13.44 2.47 5.40
CA ASN A 185 -13.53 1.50 6.48
C ASN A 185 -12.90 1.95 7.83
N ALA A 186 -13.12 1.15 8.87
CA ALA A 186 -12.44 1.33 10.13
C ALA A 186 -10.94 0.98 9.99
N PRO A 187 -10.06 1.58 10.80
CA PRO A 187 -8.65 1.19 10.86
C PRO A 187 -8.50 -0.33 11.04
N GLY A 188 -7.46 -0.90 10.43
CA GLY A 188 -7.21 -2.35 10.45
C GLY A 188 -8.13 -3.18 9.56
N SER A 189 -9.03 -2.57 8.80
CA SER A 189 -9.88 -3.23 7.81
C SER A 189 -9.61 -2.68 6.41
N PHE A 190 -9.64 -3.53 5.38
CA PHE A 190 -9.50 -3.11 3.99
C PHE A 190 -10.54 -2.03 3.62
N PRO A 191 -10.18 -0.96 2.89
CA PRO A 191 -8.90 -0.73 2.19
C PRO A 191 -7.80 -0.07 3.03
N TYR A 192 -7.93 -0.11 4.37
CA TYR A 192 -6.95 0.40 5.33
C TYR A 192 -6.72 1.91 5.27
N THR A 193 -7.69 2.66 4.74
CA THR A 193 -7.62 4.12 4.62
C THR A 193 -7.51 4.79 5.99
N GLY A 194 -8.24 4.27 7.00
CA GLY A 194 -8.11 4.69 8.40
C GLY A 194 -6.80 4.22 9.09
N GLY A 195 -5.98 3.41 8.43
CA GLY A 195 -4.73 2.84 8.94
C GLY A 195 -4.71 1.32 8.88
N VAL A 196 -3.50 0.74 8.86
CA VAL A 196 -3.30 -0.72 8.73
C VAL A 196 -3.52 -1.52 10.02
N PHE A 197 -3.68 -0.84 11.16
CA PHE A 197 -3.91 -1.46 12.46
C PHE A 197 -5.24 -0.99 13.05
N PRO A 198 -6.00 -1.87 13.75
CA PRO A 198 -7.28 -1.50 14.36
C PRO A 198 -7.18 -0.34 15.35
N PHE A 199 -6.10 -0.31 16.13
CA PHE A 199 -5.81 0.74 17.10
C PHE A 199 -4.33 1.10 17.06
N LYS A 200 -4.01 2.34 17.40
CA LYS A 200 -2.62 2.76 17.61
C LYS A 200 -2.07 2.06 18.85
N ARG A 201 -0.81 1.64 18.78
CA ARG A 201 -0.07 1.15 19.94
C ARG A 201 0.05 2.24 21.00
N GLU A 202 -0.03 1.84 22.26
CA GLU A 202 0.10 2.74 23.41
C GLU A 202 1.50 2.70 24.02
N ASP A 203 2.19 1.56 23.88
CA ASP A 203 3.52 1.31 24.43
C ASP A 203 4.63 1.96 23.59
N GLU A 204 4.47 1.96 22.27
CA GLU A 204 5.52 2.39 21.34
C GLU A 204 5.13 3.65 20.57
N LEU A 205 5.74 4.79 20.96
CA LEU A 205 5.64 6.01 20.18
C LEU A 205 6.31 5.81 18.80
N PRO A 206 5.70 6.29 17.70
CA PRO A 206 6.28 6.15 16.37
C PRO A 206 7.52 7.02 16.14
N VAL A 207 7.94 7.79 17.15
CA VAL A 207 9.09 8.70 17.09
C VAL A 207 10.33 7.94 16.62
N ARG A 208 10.98 8.49 15.60
CA ARG A 208 12.22 7.99 15.06
C ARG A 208 13.07 9.19 14.65
N MET A 209 14.01 9.57 15.51
CA MET A 209 14.82 10.76 15.28
C MET A 209 15.98 10.46 14.32
N PHE A 210 16.12 11.32 13.31
CA PHE A 210 17.18 11.26 12.32
C PHE A 210 18.46 11.88 12.87
N ALA A 211 19.57 11.15 12.82
CA ALA A 211 20.87 11.65 13.24
C ALA A 211 22.01 10.99 12.45
N GLY A 212 23.06 11.78 12.21
CA GLY A 212 24.30 11.35 11.58
C GLY A 212 25.14 12.57 11.28
N GLU A 213 26.25 12.73 12.02
CA GLU A 213 27.15 13.87 11.88
C GLU A 213 28.54 13.49 12.39
N GLY A 214 29.55 13.71 11.54
CA GLY A 214 30.93 13.34 11.84
C GLY A 214 31.10 11.83 11.94
N SER A 215 32.02 11.39 12.80
CA SER A 215 32.36 9.97 12.91
C SER A 215 31.23 9.10 13.49
N ALA A 216 31.39 7.79 13.31
CA ALA A 216 30.49 6.79 13.90
C ALA A 216 30.37 6.96 15.42
N GLU A 217 31.46 7.28 16.12
CA GLU A 217 31.46 7.47 17.57
C GLU A 217 30.65 8.70 17.98
N ARG A 218 30.76 9.82 17.26
CA ARG A 218 29.98 11.04 17.53
C ARG A 218 28.49 10.80 17.28
N THR A 219 28.18 10.16 16.16
CA THR A 219 26.81 9.78 15.80
C THR A 219 26.22 8.80 16.83
N ASN A 220 27.00 7.84 17.32
CA ASN A 220 26.57 6.90 18.36
C ASN A 220 26.26 7.61 19.70
N LYS A 221 27.08 8.58 20.11
CA LYS A 221 26.79 9.42 21.29
C LYS A 221 25.45 10.15 21.12
N ARG A 222 25.15 10.64 19.92
CA ARG A 222 23.86 11.28 19.63
C ARG A 222 22.71 10.29 19.73
N TYR A 223 22.83 9.06 19.24
CA TYR A 223 21.78 8.05 19.40
C TYR A 223 21.43 7.79 20.86
N HIS A 224 22.43 7.59 21.72
CA HIS A 224 22.21 7.39 23.16
C HIS A 224 21.55 8.60 23.82
N PHE A 225 21.91 9.82 23.41
CA PHE A 225 21.26 11.02 23.90
C PHE A 225 19.78 11.09 23.48
N LEU A 226 19.49 10.84 22.20
CA LEU A 226 18.15 10.93 21.63
C LEU A 226 17.20 9.83 22.16
N SER A 227 17.73 8.64 22.43
CA SER A 227 16.92 7.53 22.93
C SER A 227 16.80 7.49 24.46
N LYS A 228 17.43 8.42 25.17
CA LYS A 228 17.44 8.46 26.64
C LYS A 228 16.02 8.58 27.19
N GLY A 229 15.66 7.65 28.09
CA GLY A 229 14.35 7.64 28.75
C GLY A 229 13.20 7.13 27.88
N GLN A 230 13.48 6.67 26.65
CA GLN A 230 12.48 6.01 25.82
C GLN A 230 12.45 4.50 26.12
N PRO A 231 11.26 3.87 26.17
CA PRO A 231 11.15 2.42 26.39
C PRO A 231 11.66 1.60 25.20
N PHE A 232 11.71 2.20 24.00
CA PHE A 232 12.16 1.54 22.77
C PHE A 232 13.14 2.43 22.00
N ASN A 233 14.20 1.84 21.47
CA ASN A 233 15.23 2.56 20.69
C ASN A 233 14.94 2.44 19.18
N ARG A 234 14.33 3.47 18.59
CA ARG A 234 14.07 3.56 17.14
C ARG A 234 15.02 4.57 16.49
N LEU A 235 16.13 4.09 15.93
CA LEU A 235 17.15 4.94 15.32
C LEU A 235 16.87 5.19 13.82
N SER A 236 17.32 6.33 13.31
CA SER A 236 17.36 6.66 11.89
C SER A 236 18.67 7.35 11.57
N VAL A 237 19.42 6.77 10.63
CA VAL A 237 20.82 7.11 10.35
C VAL A 237 20.90 8.03 9.15
N ALA A 238 21.60 9.16 9.30
CA ALA A 238 22.06 9.98 8.20
C ALA A 238 23.50 9.59 7.84
N PHE A 239 23.79 9.41 6.56
CA PHE A 239 25.15 9.24 6.06
C PHE A 239 25.61 10.53 5.38
N ASP A 240 26.91 10.77 5.41
CA ASP A 240 27.55 11.84 4.66
C ASP A 240 27.58 11.53 3.16
N SER A 241 27.85 12.55 2.33
CA SER A 241 27.82 12.42 0.88
C SER A 241 28.79 11.34 0.37
N PRO A 242 30.08 11.29 0.77
CA PRO A 242 30.99 10.25 0.30
C PRO A 242 30.45 8.82 0.50
N SER A 243 29.95 8.52 1.70
CA SER A 243 29.36 7.20 2.00
C SER A 243 28.12 6.91 1.15
N LEU A 244 27.26 7.90 0.88
CA LEU A 244 26.07 7.73 0.03
C LEU A 244 26.41 7.40 -1.43
N TYR A 245 27.57 7.84 -1.91
CA TYR A 245 28.08 7.53 -3.26
C TYR A 245 29.02 6.31 -3.29
N GLY A 246 29.23 5.64 -2.15
CA GLY A 246 30.11 4.47 -2.07
C GLY A 246 31.59 4.80 -2.19
N HIS A 247 32.00 6.00 -1.75
CA HIS A 247 33.39 6.41 -1.71
C HIS A 247 33.97 6.31 -0.31
N ASP A 248 35.17 5.76 -0.22
CA ASP A 248 35.98 5.82 1.00
C ASP A 248 36.48 7.26 1.23
N PRO A 249 36.67 7.67 2.50
CA PRO A 249 37.22 8.97 2.82
C PRO A 249 38.68 9.07 2.36
N VAL A 250 39.03 10.15 1.66
CA VAL A 250 40.38 10.43 1.16
C VAL A 250 40.74 11.91 1.35
N GLU A 251 42.04 12.24 1.35
CA GLU A 251 42.53 13.62 1.50
C GLU A 251 42.22 14.54 0.29
N ARG A 252 41.70 13.97 -0.79
CA ARG A 252 41.33 14.71 -2.00
C ARG A 252 40.22 15.71 -1.66
N LEU A 253 40.44 16.99 -1.97
CA LEU A 253 39.60 18.10 -1.48
C LEU A 253 38.14 18.05 -1.93
N ASP A 254 37.82 17.31 -3.00
CA ASP A 254 36.45 17.08 -3.48
C ASP A 254 35.68 16.03 -2.65
N ILE A 255 36.37 15.22 -1.86
CA ILE A 255 35.79 14.20 -0.97
C ILE A 255 35.98 14.58 0.51
N PHE A 256 37.08 15.24 0.85
CA PHE A 256 37.46 15.51 2.24
C PHE A 256 36.54 16.51 2.97
N GLY A 257 35.92 17.45 2.24
CA GLY A 257 35.10 18.53 2.81
C GLY A 257 33.69 18.08 3.20
#